data_AF-A0A942ZWP1-F1
#
_entry.id   AF-A0A942ZWP1-F1
#
_cell.length_a   1.000
_cell.length_b   1.000
_cell.length_c   1.000
_cell.angle_alpha   90.00
_cell.angle_beta   90.00
_cell.angle_gamma   90.00
#
_symmetry.space_group_name_H-M   'P 1'
#
loop_
_entity.id
_entity.type
_entity.pdbx_description
1 polymer ?
#
loop_
_entity_poly.entity_id
_entity_poly.type
_entity_poly.pdbx_seq_one_letter_code
_entity_poly.pdbx_strand_id
1 'polypeptide(L)' 'MKKLLILFLIGISSFVCLKMNIVEAQAKEQVRQMSHDIRKDIKEWRYKVIDKKVYKRLFNVTKNRWETDWILVK' A
#
# COMPACT_ATOMS: atom_id res chain seq x y z
N MET A 1 8.67 -50.14 -18.05
CA MET A 1 8.43 -48.85 -18.74
C MET A 1 7.01 -48.32 -18.54
N LYS A 2 5.94 -49.05 -18.89
CA LYS A 2 4.54 -48.57 -18.77
C LYS A 2 4.11 -48.20 -17.34
N LYS A 3 4.53 -48.98 -16.33
CA LYS A 3 4.23 -48.72 -14.90
C LYS A 3 4.95 -47.48 -14.34
N LEU A 4 6.13 -47.14 -14.87
CA LEU A 4 6.87 -45.91 -14.52
C LEU A 4 6.21 -44.66 -15.14
N LEU A 5 5.67 -44.80 -16.34
CA LEU A 5 4.97 -43.73 -17.06
C LEU A 5 3.66 -43.31 -16.37
N ILE A 6 2.94 -44.28 -15.80
CA ILE A 6 1.70 -44.04 -15.04
C ILE A 6 1.98 -43.31 -13.72
N LEU A 7 3.05 -43.67 -13.00
CA LEU A 7 3.45 -42.97 -11.76
C LEU A 7 3.87 -41.52 -12.03
N PHE A 8 4.52 -41.25 -13.16
CA PHE A 8 4.91 -39.90 -13.55
C PHE A 8 3.70 -38.99 -13.86
N LEU A 9 2.66 -39.54 -14.51
CA LEU A 9 1.42 -38.82 -14.81
C LEU A 9 0.61 -38.45 -13.55
N ILE A 10 0.57 -39.34 -12.55
CA ILE A 10 -0.12 -39.06 -11.28
C ILE A 10 0.61 -37.99 -10.47
N GLY A 11 1.95 -37.97 -10.51
CA GLY A 11 2.77 -36.95 -9.82
C GLY A 11 2.56 -35.52 -10.34
N ILE A 12 2.41 -35.35 -11.67
CA ILE A 12 2.22 -34.04 -12.29
C ILE A 12 0.83 -33.45 -11.96
N SER A 13 -0.21 -34.30 -11.93
CA SER A 13 -1.59 -33.90 -11.58
C SER A 13 -1.68 -33.26 -10.19
N SER A 14 -1.01 -33.87 -9.20
CA SER A 14 -1.03 -33.40 -7.81
C SER A 14 -0.32 -32.05 -7.61
N PHE A 15 0.70 -31.76 -8.43
CA PHE A 15 1.47 -30.50 -8.33
C PHE A 15 0.69 -29.30 -8.88
N VAL A 16 -0.24 -29.51 -9.81
CA VAL A 16 -1.08 -28.45 -10.40
C VAL A 16 -2.19 -28.00 -9.44
N CYS A 17 -2.78 -28.91 -8.67
CA CYS A 17 -3.86 -28.56 -7.73
C CYS A 17 -3.39 -27.64 -6.59
N LEU A 18 -2.15 -27.77 -6.11
CA LEU A 18 -1.63 -26.96 -5.01
C LEU A 18 -1.49 -25.47 -5.38
N LYS A 19 -1.25 -25.15 -6.65
CA LYS A 19 -1.04 -23.76 -7.09
C LYS A 19 -2.32 -22.94 -7.17
N MET A 20 -3.48 -23.56 -7.39
CA MET A 20 -4.75 -22.82 -7.56
C MET A 20 -5.23 -22.16 -6.25
N ASN A 21 -5.01 -22.81 -5.10
CA ASN A 21 -5.46 -22.29 -3.81
C ASN A 21 -4.65 -21.08 -3.31
N ILE A 22 -3.40 -20.93 -3.75
CA ILE A 22 -2.51 -19.84 -3.32
C ILE A 22 -2.89 -18.50 -3.98
N VAL A 23 -3.31 -18.54 -5.25
CA VAL A 23 -3.66 -17.34 -6.03
C VAL A 23 -4.93 -16.67 -5.50
N GLU A 24 -5.95 -17.44 -5.10
CA GLU A 24 -7.21 -16.88 -4.59
C GLU A 24 -7.03 -16.21 -3.21
N ALA A 25 -6.20 -16.78 -2.35
CA ALA A 25 -5.88 -16.21 -1.04
C ALA A 25 -5.12 -14.87 -1.17
N GLN A 26 -4.17 -14.78 -2.12
CA GLN A 26 -3.42 -13.55 -2.36
C GLN A 26 -4.28 -12.42 -2.94
N ALA A 27 -5.25 -12.75 -3.81
CA ALA A 27 -6.18 -11.77 -4.37
C ALA A 27 -7.10 -11.16 -3.30
N LYS A 28 -7.60 -11.97 -2.36
CA LYS A 28 -8.42 -11.49 -1.24
C LYS A 28 -7.63 -10.61 -0.27
N GLU A 29 -6.37 -10.95 0.01
CA GLU A 29 -5.50 -10.14 0.89
C GLU A 29 -5.19 -8.76 0.27
N GLN A 30 -4.90 -8.70 -1.03
CA GLN A 30 -4.63 -7.44 -1.74
C GLN A 30 -5.86 -6.51 -1.77
N VAL A 31 -7.06 -7.06 -2.00
CA VAL A 31 -8.31 -6.27 -1.96
C VAL A 31 -8.60 -5.77 -0.54
N ARG A 32 -8.32 -6.58 0.48
CA ARG A 32 -8.50 -6.19 1.89
C ARG A 32 -7.50 -5.11 2.32
N GLN A 33 -6.26 -5.15 1.83
CA GLN A 33 -5.28 -4.08 2.04
C GLN A 33 -5.61 -2.79 1.28
N MET A 34 -6.25 -2.86 0.12
CA MET A 34 -6.69 -1.66 -0.61
C MET A 34 -7.87 -0.96 0.07
N SER A 35 -8.65 -1.69 0.88
CA SER A 35 -9.70 -1.13 1.75
C SER A 35 -9.18 -0.54 3.06
N HIS A 36 -7.85 -0.43 3.23
CA HIS A 36 -7.21 0.17 4.40
C HIS A 36 -7.47 1.68 4.41
N ASP A 37 -8.63 2.03 4.94
CA ASP A 37 -8.93 3.32 5.56
C ASP A 37 -8.92 4.50 4.57
N ILE A 38 -10.06 4.73 3.89
CA ILE A 38 -10.34 6.00 3.20
C ILE A 38 -10.61 7.09 4.25
N ARG A 39 -9.70 7.28 5.20
CA ARG A 39 -9.70 8.47 6.05
C ARG A 39 -9.19 9.62 5.21
N LYS A 40 -9.92 10.74 5.26
CA LYS A 40 -9.45 11.98 4.66
C LYS A 40 -8.12 12.37 5.31
N ASP A 41 -7.17 12.82 4.50
CA ASP A 41 -5.92 13.39 5.00
C ASP A 41 -6.23 14.53 6.00
N ILE A 42 -5.60 14.47 7.17
CA ILE A 42 -5.62 15.55 8.15
C ILE A 42 -4.52 16.54 7.78
N LYS A 43 -4.91 17.79 7.50
CA LYS A 43 -3.99 18.87 7.13
C LYS A 43 -4.13 20.04 8.09
N GLU A 44 -3.02 20.64 8.45
CA GLU A 44 -2.97 21.77 9.38
C GLU A 44 -2.00 22.86 8.90
N TRP A 45 -2.30 24.12 9.22
CA TRP A 45 -1.38 25.23 9.02
C TRP A 45 -0.42 25.34 10.19
N ARG A 46 0.88 25.33 9.90
CA ARG A 46 1.92 25.60 10.89
C ARG A 46 2.55 26.96 10.61
N TYR A 47 2.85 27.70 11.68
CA TYR A 47 3.36 29.06 11.61
C TYR A 47 4.79 29.14 12.10
N LYS A 48 5.57 30.06 11.51
CA LYS A 48 6.94 30.36 11.94
C LYS A 48 7.25 31.84 11.73
N VAL A 49 8.02 32.42 12.64
CA VAL A 49 8.60 33.76 12.48
C VAL A 49 10.00 33.63 11.91
N ILE A 50 10.28 34.32 10.79
CA ILE A 50 11.59 34.41 10.14
C ILE A 50 11.80 35.88 9.80
N ASP A 51 12.92 36.48 10.22
CA ASP A 51 13.25 37.89 9.93
C ASP A 51 12.12 38.88 10.27
N LYS A 52 11.50 38.71 11.44
CA LYS A 52 10.34 39.51 11.93
C LYS A 52 9.07 39.38 11.08
N LYS A 53 9.05 38.51 10.08
CA LYS A 53 7.90 38.19 9.25
C LYS A 53 7.28 36.86 9.66
N VAL A 54 5.96 36.76 9.58
CA VAL A 54 5.19 35.56 9.90
C VAL A 54 4.93 34.79 8.61
N TYR A 55 5.26 33.51 8.61
CA TYR A 55 4.99 32.60 7.51
C TYR A 55 4.08 31.47 7.97
N LYS A 56 3.30 30.93 7.03
CA LYS A 56 2.53 29.68 7.22
C LYS A 56 2.88 28.65 6.16
N ARG A 57 2.83 27.37 6.52
CA ARG A 57 3.07 26.24 5.60
C ARG A 57 2.08 25.12 5.90
N LEU A 58 1.55 24.48 4.86
CA LEU A 58 0.56 23.41 5.01
C LEU A 58 1.25 22.08 5.28
N PHE A 59 0.97 21.49 6.44
CA PHE A 59 1.48 20.18 6.85
C PHE A 59 0.38 19.13 6.74
N ASN A 60 0.69 18.01 6.09
CA ASN A 60 -0.18 16.84 6.05
C ASN A 60 0.23 15.89 7.17
N VAL A 61 -0.59 15.82 8.23
CA VAL A 61 -0.34 14.98 9.41
C VAL A 61 -0.45 13.50 9.03
N THR A 62 -1.44 13.15 8.21
CA THR A 62 -1.64 11.77 7.75
C THR A 62 -0.45 11.23 6.97
N LYS A 63 0.16 12.07 6.12
CA LYS A 63 1.31 11.68 5.27
C LYS A 63 2.67 12.10 5.82
N ASN A 64 2.70 12.76 6.98
CA ASN A 64 3.90 13.28 7.63
C ASN A 64 4.81 14.10 6.68
N ARG A 65 4.24 15.01 5.89
CA ARG A 65 4.99 15.80 4.89
C ARG A 65 4.42 17.20 4.68
N TRP A 66 5.26 18.10 4.16
CA TRP A 66 4.83 19.42 3.72
C TRP A 66 4.20 19.36 2.32
N GLU A 67 3.06 20.00 2.13
CA GLU A 67 2.34 20.02 0.84
C GLU A 67 2.53 21.36 0.09
N THR A 68 3.04 22.40 0.77
CA THR A 68 3.32 23.72 0.18
C THR A 68 4.67 24.23 0.67
N ASP A 69 5.16 25.31 0.07
CA ASP A 69 6.23 26.12 0.64
C ASP A 69 5.72 27.09 1.71
N TRP A 70 6.64 27.82 2.35
CA TRP A 70 6.31 28.88 3.29
C TRP A 70 5.68 30.07 2.56
N ILE A 71 4.49 30.45 3.00
CA ILE A 71 3.71 31.56 2.46
C ILE A 71 3.78 32.71 3.46
N LEU A 72 4.23 33.88 3.01
CA LEU A 72 4.27 35.09 3.82
C LEU A 72 2.85 35.52 4.23
N VAL A 73 2.67 35.83 5.52
CA VAL A 73 1.40 36.30 6.08
C VAL A 73 1.50 37.76 6.52
N LYS A 74 2.59 38.14 7.19
CA LYS A 74 2.82 39.49 7.72
C LYS A 74 4.31 39.81 7.77
#